data_AF-A0A1R0ZLJ4-F1
#
_entry.id   AF-A0A1R0ZLJ4-F1
#
_cell.length_a   1.000
_cell.length_b   1.000
_cell.length_c   1.000
_cell.angle_alpha   90.00
_cell.angle_beta   90.00
_cell.angle_gamma   90.00
#
_symmetry.space_group_name_H-M   'P 1'
#
loop_
_entity.id
_entity.type
_entity.pdbx_description
1 polymer ?
#
loop_
_entity_poly.entity_id
_entity_poly.type
_entity_poly.pdbx_seq_one_letter_code
_entity_poly.pdbx_strand_id
1 'polypeptide(L)'
;MEFISKKQQAIIDFIDKFSFEFQYPPSIREIAVAMGHQSISTTHGFIKRLENKKLLSWRRHQPRTIVLTRKGMNQVIKAGASEINAKAEL
;
A
#
# COMPACT_ATOMS: atom_id res chain seq x y z
N MET A 1 -13.87 13.67 -1.47
CA MET A 1 -12.81 12.80 -2.03
C MET A 1 -11.74 12.63 -0.96
N GLU A 2 -11.48 11.40 -0.50
CA GLU A 2 -10.37 11.18 0.44
C GLU A 2 -9.04 11.28 -0.29
N PHE A 3 -8.23 12.28 0.04
CA PHE A 3 -6.91 12.46 -0.54
C PHE A 3 -5.96 11.36 -0.05
N ILE A 4 -5.27 10.70 -0.98
CA ILE A 4 -4.21 9.73 -0.71
C ILE A 4 -2.89 10.40 -1.01
N SER A 5 -1.98 10.44 -0.04
CA SER A 5 -0.67 11.05 -0.24
C SER A 5 0.24 10.13 -1.06
N LYS A 6 1.28 10.69 -1.70
CA LYS A 6 2.28 9.92 -2.46
C LYS A 6 2.90 8.77 -1.63
N LYS A 7 3.18 9.02 -0.35
CA LYS A 7 3.71 8.00 0.58
C LYS A 7 2.70 6.89 0.87
N GLN A 8 1.42 7.24 1.00
CA GLN A 8 0.36 6.25 1.18
C GLN A 8 0.17 5.41 -0.08
N GLN A 9 0.22 6.02 -1.26
CA GLN A 9 0.15 5.31 -2.53
C GLN A 9 1.33 4.34 -2.68
N ALA A 10 2.56 4.77 -2.40
CA ALA A 10 3.74 3.91 -2.47
C ALA A 10 3.63 2.65 -1.58
N ILE A 11 3.00 2.76 -0.41
CA ILE A 11 2.73 1.60 0.46
C ILE A 11 1.73 0.64 -0.18
N ILE A 12 0.65 1.15 -0.78
CA ILE A 12 -0.36 0.34 -1.47
C ILE A 12 0.31 -0.41 -2.64
N ASP A 13 1.07 0.30 -3.46
CA ASP A 13 1.76 -0.26 -4.63
C ASP A 13 2.80 -1.31 -4.22
N PHE A 14 3.51 -1.07 -3.11
CA PHE A 14 4.44 -2.05 -2.56
C PHE A 14 3.72 -3.32 -2.10
N ILE A 15 2.60 -3.21 -1.39
CA ILE A 15 1.83 -4.37 -0.93
C ILE A 15 1.35 -5.21 -2.12
N ASP A 16 0.85 -4.56 -3.17
CA ASP A 16 0.40 -5.23 -4.40
C ASP A 16 1.54 -6.00 -5.07
N LYS A 17 2.65 -5.31 -5.37
CA LYS A 17 3.84 -5.89 -6.01
C LYS A 17 4.43 -7.04 -5.20
N PHE A 18 4.59 -6.84 -3.90
CA PHE A 18 5.15 -7.86 -3.02
C PHE A 18 4.26 -9.09 -2.95
N SER A 19 2.94 -8.91 -2.84
CA SER A 19 2.01 -10.04 -2.79
C SER A 19 1.99 -10.81 -4.10
N PHE A 20 2.11 -10.11 -5.24
CA PHE A 20 2.21 -10.72 -6.56
C PHE A 20 3.53 -11.50 -6.73
N GLU A 21 4.66 -10.92 -6.33
CA GLU A 21 5.99 -11.53 -6.51
C GLU A 21 6.20 -12.73 -5.59
N PHE A 22 5.87 -12.58 -4.30
CA PHE A 22 6.17 -13.57 -3.28
C PHE A 22 5.02 -14.51 -2.95
N GLN A 23 3.82 -14.28 -3.50
CA GLN A 23 2.62 -15.09 -3.26
C GLN A 23 2.17 -15.13 -1.78
N TYR A 24 2.58 -14.11 -1.00
CA TYR A 24 2.11 -13.89 0.37
C TYR A 24 2.15 -12.40 0.72
N PRO A 25 1.29 -11.94 1.65
CA PRO A 25 1.29 -10.54 2.04
C PRO A 25 2.55 -10.15 2.84
N PRO A 26 3.01 -8.90 2.70
CA PRO A 26 4.16 -8.39 3.45
C PRO A 26 3.84 -8.21 4.94
N SER A 27 4.90 -8.19 5.73
CA SER A 27 4.93 -7.75 7.11
C SER A 27 5.14 -6.24 7.22
N ILE A 28 4.83 -5.69 8.40
CA ILE A 28 5.06 -4.26 8.70
C ILE A 28 6.54 -3.90 8.60
N ARG A 29 7.43 -4.84 8.96
CA ARG A 29 8.87 -4.61 8.90
C ARG A 29 9.37 -4.52 7.46
N GLU A 30 8.90 -5.39 6.57
CA GLU A 30 9.22 -5.33 5.13
C GLU A 30 8.73 -4.01 4.53
N ILE A 31 7.50 -3.58 4.85
CA ILE A 31 6.97 -2.29 4.41
C ILE A 31 7.81 -1.13 4.96
N ALA A 32 8.21 -1.17 6.23
CA ALA A 32 9.03 -0.12 6.83
C ALA A 32 10.39 0.01 6.14
N VAL A 33 11.05 -1.11 5.86
CA VAL A 33 12.34 -1.15 5.14
C VAL A 33 12.18 -0.62 3.72
N ALA A 34 11.16 -1.09 2.98
CA ALA A 34 10.90 -0.64 1.62
C ALA A 34 10.60 0.86 1.51
N MET A 35 9.96 1.43 2.53
CA MET A 35 9.63 2.85 2.61
C MET A 35 10.74 3.72 3.23
N GLY A 36 11.87 3.13 3.65
CA GLY A 36 12.94 3.85 4.34
C GLY A 36 12.51 4.47 5.68
N HIS A 37 11.49 3.89 6.34
CA HIS A 37 11.02 4.38 7.63
C HIS A 37 11.98 3.95 8.75
N GLN A 38 12.56 4.92 9.46
CA GLN A 38 13.44 4.64 10.60
C GLN A 38 12.73 3.92 11.75
N SER A 39 11.41 4.11 11.91
CA SER A 39 10.63 3.46 12.95
C SER A 39 9.42 2.73 12.40
N ILE A 40 9.21 1.53 12.93
CA ILE A 40 8.03 0.67 12.66
C ILE A 40 6.73 1.40 13.03
N SER A 41 6.75 2.29 14.05
CA SER A 41 5.56 3.04 14.49
C SER A 41 5.04 4.00 13.41
N THR A 42 5.94 4.55 12.59
CA THR A 42 5.56 5.40 11.45
C THR A 42 4.76 4.58 10.43
N THR A 43 5.24 3.38 10.09
CA THR A 43 4.53 2.45 9.19
C THR A 43 3.17 2.05 9.76
N HIS A 44 3.09 1.72 11.05
CA HIS A 44 1.81 1.44 11.71
C HIS A 44 0.79 2.56 11.53
N GLY A 45 1.21 3.83 11.69
CA GLY A 45 0.35 4.98 11.48
C GLY A 45 -0.15 5.10 10.04
N PHE A 46 0.65 4.73 9.05
CA PHE A 46 0.20 4.66 7.65
C PHE A 46 -0.79 3.52 7.41
N ILE A 47 -0.49 2.31 7.87
CA ILE A 47 -1.37 1.14 7.73
C ILE A 47 -2.73 1.40 8.36
N LYS A 48 -2.78 1.94 9.59
CA LYS A 48 -4.04 2.28 10.26
C LYS A 48 -4.85 3.32 9.48
N ARG A 49 -4.19 4.33 8.89
CA ARG A 49 -4.88 5.34 8.07
C ARG A 49 -5.43 4.74 6.77
N LEU A 50 -4.68 3.84 6.13
CA LEU A 50 -5.13 3.13 4.92
C LEU A 50 -6.28 2.16 5.22
N GLU A 51 -6.24 1.49 6.37
CA GLU A 51 -7.31 0.62 6.87
C GLU A 51 -8.59 1.41 7.14
N ASN A 52 -8.50 2.56 7.82
CA ASN A 52 -9.65 3.45 8.04
C ASN A 52 -10.30 3.90 6.73
N LYS A 53 -9.50 4.10 5.67
CA LYS A 53 -9.96 4.40 4.32
C LYS A 53 -10.53 3.19 3.57
N LYS A 54 -10.55 2.01 4.19
CA LYS A 54 -10.96 0.72 3.62
C LYS A 54 -10.12 0.31 2.39
N LEU A 55 -8.89 0.79 2.28
CA LEU A 55 -7.99 0.45 1.16
C LEU A 55 -7.23 -0.85 1.41
N LEU A 56 -6.95 -1.17 2.67
CA LEU A 56 -6.36 -2.45 3.08
C LEU A 56 -7.09 -2.98 4.31
N SER A 57 -6.86 -4.25 4.62
CA SER A 57 -7.24 -4.89 5.87
C SER A 57 -5.99 -5.39 6.57
N TRP A 58 -5.94 -5.28 7.89
CA TRP A 58 -4.83 -5.77 8.69
C TRP A 58 -5.32 -6.34 10.03
N ARG A 59 -4.93 -7.57 10.37
CA ARG A 59 -5.21 -8.12 11.70
C ARG A 59 -4.04 -7.82 12.62
N ARG A 60 -4.25 -6.89 13.56
CA ARG A 60 -3.25 -6.52 14.56
C ARG A 60 -2.80 -7.77 15.33
N HIS A 61 -1.50 -7.85 15.61
CA HIS A 61 -0.82 -8.98 16.28
C HIS A 61 -0.75 -10.29 15.48
N GLN A 62 -1.24 -10.33 14.24
CA GLN A 62 -1.06 -11.48 13.35
C GLN A 62 -0.10 -11.10 12.21
N PRO A 63 1.00 -11.85 12.02
CA PRO A 63 1.93 -11.59 10.93
C PRO A 63 1.25 -11.88 9.59
N ARG A 64 1.70 -11.21 8.51
CA ARG A 64 1.27 -11.50 7.13
C ARG A 64 -0.25 -11.46 6.95
N THR A 65 -0.90 -10.42 7.49
CA THR A 65 -2.34 -10.20 7.31
C THR A 65 -2.65 -8.88 6.60
N ILE A 66 -1.63 -8.16 6.12
CA ILE A 66 -1.79 -6.88 5.44
C ILE A 66 -2.11 -7.16 3.98
N VAL A 67 -3.39 -7.04 3.64
CA VAL A 67 -3.90 -7.35 2.30
C VAL A 67 -4.70 -6.17 1.74
N LEU A 68 -4.59 -5.94 0.44
CA LEU A 68 -5.40 -4.92 -0.22
C LEU A 68 -6.86 -5.38 -0.29
N THR A 69 -7.78 -4.44 -0.05
CA THR A 69 -9.20 -4.68 -0.33
C THR A 69 -9.47 -4.45 -1.82
N ARG A 70 -10.69 -4.73 -2.28
CA ARG A 70 -11.14 -4.33 -3.63
C ARG A 70 -10.94 -2.84 -3.89
N LYS A 71 -11.16 -1.97 -2.89
CA LYS A 71 -10.94 -0.53 -3.02
C LYS A 71 -9.44 -0.21 -3.16
N GLY A 72 -8.58 -0.90 -2.42
CA GLY A 72 -7.12 -0.79 -2.54
C GLY A 72 -6.60 -1.20 -3.90
N MET A 73 -7.03 -2.35 -4.42
CA MET A 73 -6.65 -2.82 -5.75
C MET A 73 -7.10 -1.84 -6.84
N ASN A 74 -8.33 -1.34 -6.76
CA ASN A 74 -8.81 -0.30 -7.69
C ASN A 74 -7.96 0.97 -7.62
N GLN A 75 -7.41 1.31 -6.45
CA GLN A 75 -6.53 2.45 -6.28
C GLN A 75 -5.17 2.25 -6.99
N VAL A 76 -4.61 1.03 -6.98
CA VAL A 76 -3.40 0.69 -7.74
C VAL A 76 -3.65 0.86 -9.24
N ILE A 77 -4.74 0.28 -9.74
CA ILE A 77 -5.10 0.34 -11.16
C ILE A 77 -5.29 1.80 -11.61
N LYS A 78 -5.99 2.61 -10.80
CA LYS A 78 -6.22 4.03 -11.10
C LYS A 78 -4.91 4.81 -11.18
N ALA A 79 -3.98 4.58 -10.25
CA ALA A 79 -2.67 5.22 -10.26
C ALA A 79 -1.86 4.82 -11.51
N GLY A 80 -1.80 3.53 -11.83
CA GLY A 80 -1.11 3.05 -13.04
C GLY A 80 -1.69 3.60 -14.34
N ALA A 81 -3.02 3.67 -14.47
CA ALA A 81 -3.67 4.26 -15.63
C ALA A 81 -3.32 5.75 -15.81
N SER A 82 -3.23 6.51 -14.71
CA SER A 82 -2.79 7.91 -14.79
C SER A 82 -1.33 8.07 -15.21
N GLU A 83 -0.45 7.14 -14.82
CA GLU A 83 0.96 7.17 -15.22
C GLU A 83 1.15 6.81 -16.71
N ILE A 84 0.37 5.88 -17.24
CA ILE A 84 0.41 5.51 -18.66
C ILE A 84 -0.03 6.69 -19.53
N ASN A 85 -1.15 7.33 -19.18
CA ASN A 85 -1.65 8.49 -19.92
C ASN A 85 -0.64 9.65 -19.88
N ALA A 86 -0.02 9.91 -18.73
CA ALA A 86 1.01 10.95 -18.61
C ALA A 86 2.28 10.67 -19.45
N LYS A 87 2.62 9.40 -19.71
CA LYS A 87 3.75 9.01 -20.56
C LYS A 87 3.41 9.00 -22.05
N ALA A 88 2.13 8.89 -22.41
CA ALA A 88 1.67 8.86 -23.80
C ALA A 88 1.55 10.26 -24.43
N GLU A 89 1.58 11.32 -23.61
CA GLU A 89 1.48 12.73 -24.04
C GLU A 89 2.85 13.42 -24.21
N LEU A 90 3.97 12.68 -24.11
CA LEU A 90 5.35 13.11 -24.35
C LEU A 90 5.93 12.40 -25.59
#